data_AF-A0A084ETF9-F1
#
_entry.id   AF-A0A084ETF9-F1
#
_cell.length_a   1.000
_cell.length_b   1.000
_cell.length_c   1.000
_cell.angle_alpha   90.00
_cell.angle_beta   90.00
_cell.angle_gamma   90.00
#
_symmetry.space_group_name_H-M   'P 1'
#
loop_
_entity.id
_entity.type
_entity.pdbx_description
1 polymer ?
#
loop_
_entity_poly.entity_id
_entity_poly.type
_entity_poly.pdbx_seq_one_letter_code
_entity_poly.pdbx_strand_id
1 'polypeptide(L)'
;MILHADSPLFGDETEDKWPQAFLSDDAKEFGCTSRVAFGDWQIEPSDPDEDPFWYRISNYGVFHCWANVAQASAREALAHAEVVPSFFIFLGTQGATELWALQKGAVPGSDYLLLARERGDGIIRRFFLLQRDCTGQALRKGRQLDILNTRYCHVASPADLLGIARKMVKREPLGVLALVPEAKDDGEIDSQTP
;
A
#
# COMPACT_ATOMS: atom_id res chain seq x y z
N MET A 1 -9.10 7.18 10.59
CA MET A 1 -8.63 8.49 10.11
C MET A 1 -7.77 8.26 8.88
N ILE A 2 -7.89 9.09 7.84
CA ILE A 2 -7.18 8.96 6.56
C ILE A 2 -6.08 10.01 6.48
N LEU A 3 -4.92 9.69 5.90
CA LEU A 3 -3.93 10.67 5.46
C LEU A 3 -4.21 10.98 4.00
N HIS A 4 -4.45 12.24 3.67
CA HIS A 4 -4.93 12.67 2.36
C HIS A 4 -4.15 13.88 1.87
N ALA A 5 -3.90 13.95 0.58
CA ALA A 5 -3.39 15.14 -0.08
C ALA A 5 -4.32 15.50 -1.25
N ASP A 6 -4.61 16.79 -1.43
CA ASP A 6 -5.51 17.29 -2.48
C ASP A 6 -4.95 17.04 -3.89
N SER A 7 -3.62 16.95 -4.00
CA SER A 7 -2.88 16.50 -5.18
C SER A 7 -1.95 15.34 -4.82
N PRO A 8 -1.64 14.44 -5.76
CA PRO A 8 -0.62 13.41 -5.54
C PRO A 8 0.70 14.06 -5.11
N LEU A 9 1.30 13.54 -4.05
CA LEU A 9 2.60 14.00 -3.55
C LEU A 9 3.75 13.43 -4.38
N PHE A 10 3.50 12.31 -5.07
CA PHE A 10 4.45 11.61 -5.91
C PHE A 10 3.82 11.43 -7.30
N GLY A 11 4.44 12.04 -8.32
CA GLY A 11 3.96 12.04 -9.70
C GLY A 11 4.94 11.40 -10.68
N ASP A 12 6.12 12.00 -10.83
CA ASP A 12 7.13 11.57 -11.80
C ASP A 12 7.77 10.21 -11.44
N GLU A 13 8.43 9.57 -12.41
CA GLU A 13 9.30 8.41 -12.16
C GLU A 13 10.41 8.82 -11.19
N THR A 14 10.29 8.39 -9.93
CA THR A 14 11.32 8.57 -8.90
C THR A 14 11.86 7.20 -8.53
N GLU A 15 13.14 7.11 -8.18
CA GLU A 15 13.80 5.85 -7.78
C GLU A 15 13.17 5.21 -6.54
N ASP A 16 12.32 5.96 -5.82
CA ASP A 16 11.63 5.53 -4.62
C ASP A 16 10.21 5.00 -4.88
N LYS A 17 9.68 5.15 -6.10
CA LYS A 17 8.33 4.73 -6.50
C LYS A 17 8.35 3.33 -7.08
N TRP A 18 7.39 2.49 -6.69
CA TRP A 18 7.25 1.11 -7.15
C TRP A 18 5.79 0.78 -7.54
N PRO A 19 5.57 -0.06 -8.57
CA PRO A 19 6.57 -0.71 -9.42
C PRO A 19 7.33 0.27 -10.34
N GLN A 20 8.49 -0.16 -10.85
CA GLN A 20 9.39 0.60 -11.72
C GLN A 20 9.52 -0.04 -13.09
N ALA A 21 9.70 0.79 -14.11
CA ALA A 21 10.10 0.30 -15.43
C ALA A 21 11.55 -0.22 -15.39
N PHE A 22 11.83 -1.25 -16.18
CA PHE A 22 13.19 -1.68 -16.50
C PHE A 22 13.35 -1.87 -18.01
N LEU A 23 14.58 -1.72 -18.47
CA LEU A 23 15.05 -2.04 -19.81
C LEU A 23 16.39 -2.76 -19.67
N SER A 24 16.56 -3.91 -20.33
CA SER A 24 17.84 -4.62 -20.33
C SER A 24 18.92 -3.82 -21.05
N ASP A 25 20.19 -4.10 -20.74
CA ASP A 25 21.34 -3.42 -21.36
C ASP A 25 21.35 -3.56 -22.90
N ASP A 26 20.84 -4.68 -23.43
CA ASP A 26 20.72 -4.93 -24.86
C ASP A 26 19.38 -4.48 -25.46
N ALA A 27 18.54 -3.82 -24.66
CA ALA A 27 17.21 -3.29 -24.98
C ALA A 27 16.22 -4.33 -25.55
N LYS A 28 16.45 -5.63 -25.33
CA LYS A 28 15.55 -6.70 -25.80
C LYS A 28 14.49 -7.08 -24.78
N GLU A 29 14.72 -6.80 -23.50
CA GLU A 29 13.77 -7.05 -22.43
C GLU A 29 13.36 -5.72 -21.81
N PHE A 30 12.06 -5.48 -21.73
CA PHE A 30 11.51 -4.34 -21.04
C PHE A 30 10.27 -4.79 -20.27
N GLY A 31 9.97 -4.09 -19.18
CA GLY A 31 8.79 -4.40 -18.39
C GLY A 31 8.75 -3.64 -17.08
N CYS A 32 8.02 -4.20 -16.13
CA CYS A 32 7.89 -3.64 -14.79
C CYS A 32 8.47 -4.60 -13.77
N THR A 33 9.25 -4.06 -12.85
CA THR A 33 9.73 -4.74 -11.66
C THR A 33 9.12 -4.12 -10.41
N SER A 34 8.99 -4.90 -9.34
CA SER A 34 8.44 -4.43 -8.08
C SER A 34 9.27 -4.97 -6.92
N ARG A 35 9.53 -4.13 -5.92
CA ARG A 35 9.99 -4.63 -4.62
C ARG A 35 8.85 -5.30 -3.86
N VAL A 36 7.59 -4.88 -4.04
CA VAL A 36 6.44 -5.42 -3.30
C VAL A 36 5.73 -6.51 -4.08
N ALA A 37 5.40 -7.62 -3.42
CA ALA A 37 4.69 -8.73 -4.06
C ALA A 37 3.27 -8.32 -4.49
N PHE A 38 2.86 -8.83 -5.66
CA PHE A 38 1.47 -8.80 -6.11
C PHE A 38 0.70 -9.99 -5.52
N GLY A 39 -0.61 -9.85 -5.38
CA GLY A 39 -1.53 -10.86 -4.84
C GLY A 39 -2.55 -10.28 -3.86
N ASP A 40 -3.20 -11.17 -3.13
CA ASP A 40 -4.12 -10.79 -2.05
C ASP A 40 -3.34 -10.57 -0.75
N TRP A 41 -3.60 -9.45 -0.08
CA TRP A 41 -3.02 -9.09 1.20
C TRP A 41 -4.11 -8.88 2.22
N GLN A 42 -3.81 -9.21 3.48
CA GLN A 42 -4.72 -9.01 4.60
C GLN A 42 -4.08 -8.07 5.61
N ILE A 43 -4.89 -7.13 6.12
CA ILE A 43 -4.59 -6.40 7.35
C ILE A 43 -5.11 -7.24 8.51
N GLU A 44 -4.19 -7.65 9.38
CA GLU A 44 -4.44 -8.19 10.71
C GLU A 44 -4.33 -7.03 11.71
N PRO A 45 -5.45 -6.50 12.23
CA PRO A 45 -5.41 -5.39 13.19
C PRO A 45 -4.74 -5.82 14.51
N SER A 46 -4.10 -4.87 15.18
CA SER A 46 -3.58 -5.08 16.54
C SER A 46 -4.70 -5.08 17.59
N ASP A 47 -5.81 -4.40 17.30
CA ASP A 47 -7.02 -4.38 18.13
C ASP A 47 -7.87 -5.63 17.84
N PRO A 48 -8.12 -6.51 18.83
CA PRO A 48 -8.90 -7.73 18.62
C PRO A 48 -10.39 -7.47 18.29
N ASP A 49 -10.90 -6.26 18.54
CA ASP A 49 -12.28 -5.88 18.23
C ASP A 49 -12.42 -5.31 16.80
N GLU A 50 -11.32 -5.08 16.07
CA GLU A 50 -11.34 -4.66 14.67
C GLU A 50 -11.33 -5.86 13.71
N ASP A 51 -12.27 -5.87 12.77
CA ASP A 51 -12.30 -6.89 11.72
C ASP A 51 -11.11 -6.74 10.75
N PRO A 52 -10.56 -7.86 10.24
CA PRO A 52 -9.51 -7.81 9.23
C PRO A 52 -10.01 -7.21 7.92
N PHE A 53 -9.09 -6.64 7.14
CA PHE A 53 -9.42 -5.99 5.88
C PHE A 53 -8.54 -6.50 4.74
N TRP A 54 -9.09 -6.62 3.54
CA TRP A 54 -8.41 -7.22 2.40
C TRP A 54 -8.01 -6.19 1.34
N TYR A 55 -6.85 -6.45 0.73
CA TYR A 55 -6.32 -5.73 -0.42
C TYR A 55 -6.01 -6.73 -1.53
N ARG A 56 -6.28 -6.36 -2.78
CA ARG A 56 -5.72 -7.02 -3.96
C ARG A 56 -4.77 -6.06 -4.64
N ILE A 57 -3.53 -6.48 -4.80
CA ILE A 57 -2.49 -5.69 -5.45
C ILE A 57 -2.07 -6.42 -6.72
N SER A 58 -2.31 -5.82 -7.88
CA SER A 58 -1.91 -6.37 -9.17
C SER A 58 -1.04 -5.39 -9.95
N ASN A 59 -0.20 -5.90 -10.84
CA ASN A 59 0.57 -5.07 -11.75
C ASN A 59 -0.33 -4.60 -12.89
N TYR A 60 -0.31 -3.31 -13.20
CA TYR A 60 -0.77 -2.82 -14.49
C TYR A 60 0.44 -2.65 -15.40
N GLY A 61 0.80 -3.68 -16.16
CA GLY A 61 2.07 -3.71 -16.91
C GLY A 61 2.00 -3.35 -18.40
N VAL A 62 0.86 -2.84 -18.90
CA VAL A 62 0.64 -2.74 -20.35
C VAL A 62 1.25 -1.48 -20.98
N PHE A 63 1.28 -0.34 -20.26
CA PHE A 63 1.79 0.94 -20.80
C PHE A 63 2.63 1.76 -19.81
N HIS A 64 2.39 1.60 -18.50
CA HIS A 64 3.08 2.33 -17.44
C HIS A 64 3.14 1.45 -16.21
N CYS A 65 4.26 1.43 -15.49
CA CYS A 65 4.38 0.62 -14.29
C CYS A 65 3.64 1.29 -13.12
N TRP A 66 2.49 0.74 -12.74
CA TRP A 66 1.83 1.05 -11.47
C TRP A 66 1.15 -0.18 -10.87
N ALA A 67 0.79 -0.08 -9.59
CA ALA A 67 -0.02 -1.09 -8.93
C ALA A 67 -1.50 -0.74 -9.06
N ASN A 68 -2.34 -1.71 -9.38
CA ASN A 68 -3.78 -1.63 -9.22
C ASN A 68 -4.14 -2.17 -7.85
N VAL A 69 -4.84 -1.36 -7.05
CA VAL A 69 -5.24 -1.73 -5.69
C VAL A 69 -6.75 -1.79 -5.60
N ALA A 70 -7.27 -2.96 -5.22
CA ALA A 70 -8.65 -3.14 -4.79
C ALA A 70 -8.69 -3.35 -3.27
N GLN A 71 -9.76 -2.92 -2.62
CA GLN A 71 -9.90 -2.98 -1.18
C GLN A 71 -11.32 -3.49 -0.82
N ALA A 72 -11.44 -4.53 0.02
CA ALA A 72 -12.73 -5.04 0.51
C ALA A 72 -12.66 -5.60 1.94
N SER A 73 -13.79 -5.66 2.65
CA SER A 73 -13.86 -6.24 4.01
C SER A 73 -13.75 -7.77 4.01
N ALA A 74 -14.00 -8.43 2.87
CA ALA A 74 -13.87 -9.87 2.69
C ALA A 74 -13.04 -10.18 1.44
N ARG A 75 -12.32 -11.31 1.43
CA ARG A 75 -11.40 -11.67 0.34
C ARG A 75 -12.14 -11.87 -0.98
N GLU A 76 -13.27 -12.56 -0.96
CA GLU A 76 -14.11 -12.85 -2.11
C GLU A 76 -14.70 -11.59 -2.75
N ALA A 77 -14.93 -10.55 -1.96
CA ALA A 77 -15.44 -9.27 -2.44
C ALA A 77 -14.40 -8.46 -3.22
N LEU A 78 -13.11 -8.82 -3.17
CA LEU A 78 -12.05 -8.18 -3.97
C LEU A 78 -12.29 -8.30 -5.48
N ALA A 79 -13.03 -9.32 -5.94
CA ALA A 79 -13.34 -9.49 -7.36
C ALA A 79 -14.26 -8.39 -7.92
N HIS A 80 -14.99 -7.69 -7.06
CA HIS A 80 -15.96 -6.65 -7.43
C HIS A 80 -15.64 -5.28 -6.81
N ALA A 81 -14.54 -5.19 -6.06
CA ALA A 81 -14.10 -3.95 -5.44
C ALA A 81 -13.63 -2.93 -6.49
N GLU A 82 -13.79 -1.65 -6.17
CA GLU A 82 -13.20 -0.57 -6.96
C GLU A 82 -11.67 -0.72 -7.00
N VAL A 83 -11.11 -0.59 -8.20
CA VAL A 83 -9.67 -0.68 -8.44
C VAL A 83 -9.13 0.72 -8.67
N VAL A 84 -8.16 1.12 -7.85
CA VAL A 84 -7.51 2.43 -7.94
C VAL A 84 -6.04 2.29 -8.33
N PRO A 85 -5.55 3.10 -9.30
CA PRO A 85 -4.12 3.21 -9.58
C PRO A 85 -3.37 3.67 -8.33
N SER A 86 -2.26 3.01 -8.03
CA SER A 86 -1.56 3.14 -6.77
C SER A 86 -0.06 2.92 -6.93
N PHE A 87 0.69 3.42 -5.95
CA PHE A 87 2.15 3.26 -5.89
C PHE A 87 2.61 2.94 -4.48
N PHE A 88 3.61 2.07 -4.38
CA PHE A 88 4.41 1.93 -3.17
C PHE A 88 5.57 2.91 -3.23
N ILE A 89 5.68 3.77 -2.24
CA ILE A 89 6.69 4.80 -2.15
C ILE A 89 7.61 4.49 -0.99
N PHE A 90 8.89 4.33 -1.25
CA PHE A 90 9.91 4.32 -0.21
C PHE A 90 10.10 5.75 0.31
N LEU A 91 9.84 5.97 1.60
CA LEU A 91 9.96 7.30 2.21
C LEU A 91 11.36 7.54 2.80
N GLY A 92 12.11 6.48 3.05
CA GLY A 92 13.44 6.52 3.67
C GLY A 92 13.59 5.52 4.81
N THR A 93 14.60 5.71 5.65
CA THR A 93 14.90 4.83 6.78
C THR A 93 14.88 5.54 8.13
N GLN A 94 14.68 4.76 9.19
CA GLN A 94 14.92 5.15 10.57
C GLN A 94 15.62 4.00 11.30
N GLY A 95 16.95 4.08 11.41
CA GLY A 95 17.76 2.95 11.90
C GLY A 95 17.69 1.76 10.94
N ALA A 96 17.33 0.59 11.47
CA ALA A 96 17.15 -0.64 10.68
C ALA A 96 15.75 -0.78 10.06
N THR A 97 14.88 0.22 10.21
CA THR A 97 13.50 0.19 9.71
C THR A 97 13.38 1.00 8.42
N GLU A 98 12.82 0.40 7.38
CA GLU A 98 12.38 1.10 6.18
C GLU A 98 10.97 1.68 6.38
N LEU A 99 10.76 2.91 5.94
CA LEU A 99 9.48 3.60 5.97
C LEU A 99 8.93 3.69 4.55
N TRP A 100 7.65 3.37 4.42
CA TRP A 100 6.96 3.26 3.15
C TRP A 100 5.60 3.94 3.22
N ALA A 101 5.07 4.31 2.06
CA ALA A 101 3.67 4.68 1.90
C ALA A 101 3.05 3.91 0.73
N LEU A 102 1.81 3.47 0.89
CA LEU A 102 0.96 3.11 -0.23
C LEU A 102 0.12 4.33 -0.58
N GLN A 103 0.43 4.97 -1.71
CA GLN A 103 -0.40 6.00 -2.32
C GLN A 103 -1.51 5.32 -3.10
N LYS A 104 -2.77 5.62 -2.76
CA LYS A 104 -3.96 5.16 -3.47
C LYS A 104 -4.60 6.33 -4.21
N GLY A 105 -4.82 6.16 -5.51
CA GLY A 105 -5.27 7.22 -6.40
C GLY A 105 -4.12 8.03 -6.99
N ALA A 106 -4.39 8.64 -8.15
CA ALA A 106 -3.40 9.44 -8.87
C ALA A 106 -3.95 10.77 -9.42
N VAL A 107 -5.26 11.01 -9.56
CA VAL A 107 -5.90 12.34 -9.80
C VAL A 107 -7.43 12.21 -9.63
N PRO A 108 -8.15 13.15 -8.98
CA PRO A 108 -7.70 14.16 -8.03
C PRO A 108 -7.65 13.61 -6.60
N GLY A 109 -6.68 14.08 -5.83
CA GLY A 109 -6.43 13.62 -4.47
C GLY A 109 -5.78 12.24 -4.39
N SER A 110 -5.14 11.97 -3.25
CA SER A 110 -4.57 10.66 -2.96
C SER A 110 -4.61 10.37 -1.48
N ASP A 111 -4.90 9.12 -1.14
CA ASP A 111 -4.86 8.62 0.22
C ASP A 111 -3.56 7.84 0.46
N TYR A 112 -3.04 7.95 1.67
CA TYR A 112 -1.77 7.32 2.04
C TYR A 112 -1.96 6.38 3.22
N LEU A 113 -1.55 5.11 3.03
CA LEU A 113 -1.31 4.21 4.14
C LEU A 113 0.18 4.26 4.49
N LEU A 114 0.50 4.49 5.76
CA LEU A 114 1.87 4.47 6.25
C LEU A 114 2.27 3.05 6.63
N LEU A 115 3.40 2.61 6.12
CA LEU A 115 3.90 1.25 6.25
C LEU A 115 5.34 1.28 6.77
N ALA A 116 5.72 0.25 7.50
CA ALA A 116 7.10 0.04 7.89
C ALA A 116 7.48 -1.44 7.73
N ARG A 117 8.76 -1.69 7.57
CA ARG A 117 9.31 -3.06 7.64
C ARG A 117 10.74 -3.02 8.15
N GLU A 118 11.22 -4.16 8.63
CA GLU A 118 12.66 -4.34 8.81
C GLU A 118 13.37 -4.28 7.45
N ARG A 119 14.52 -3.62 7.43
CA ARG A 119 15.37 -3.51 6.25
C ARG A 119 15.81 -4.90 5.80
N GLY A 120 15.73 -5.16 4.51
CA GLY A 120 16.21 -6.39 3.93
C GLY A 120 16.04 -6.43 2.43
N ASP A 121 16.80 -7.33 1.82
CA ASP A 121 16.76 -7.57 0.38
C ASP A 121 15.58 -8.48 0.01
N GLY A 122 15.23 -8.47 -1.27
CA GLY A 122 14.18 -9.32 -1.83
C GLY A 122 12.76 -8.73 -1.78
N ILE A 123 11.82 -9.55 -2.25
CA ILE A 123 10.42 -9.14 -2.44
C ILE A 123 9.70 -8.99 -1.10
N ILE A 124 9.10 -7.82 -0.88
CA ILE A 124 8.34 -7.47 0.31
C ILE A 124 7.00 -8.22 0.30
N ARG A 125 6.73 -8.95 1.39
CA ARG A 125 5.50 -9.72 1.62
C ARG A 125 4.80 -9.39 2.94
N ARG A 126 5.35 -8.45 3.71
CA ARG A 126 4.83 -8.05 5.02
C ARG A 126 5.25 -6.61 5.33
N PHE A 127 4.32 -5.86 5.92
CA PHE A 127 4.53 -4.54 6.49
C PHE A 127 3.85 -4.44 7.86
N PHE A 128 4.40 -3.62 8.74
CA PHE A 128 3.69 -3.06 9.87
C PHE A 128 2.87 -1.86 9.39
N LEU A 129 1.57 -1.85 9.70
CA LEU A 129 0.70 -0.72 9.42
C LEU A 129 0.91 0.34 10.50
N LEU A 130 1.42 1.50 10.12
CA LEU A 130 1.70 2.56 11.07
C LEU A 130 0.44 3.32 11.45
N GLN A 131 0.47 3.86 12.67
CA GLN A 131 -0.52 4.79 13.19
C GLN A 131 -0.70 5.99 12.26
N ARG A 132 -1.90 6.57 12.29
CA ARG A 132 -2.29 7.74 11.49
C ARG A 132 -2.72 8.86 12.42
N ASP A 133 -1.83 9.25 13.32
CA ASP A 133 -2.08 10.36 14.23
C ASP A 133 -1.72 11.67 13.54
N CYS A 134 -2.71 12.53 13.32
CA CYS A 134 -2.43 13.93 13.14
C CYS A 134 -3.32 14.78 14.05
N THR A 135 -2.67 15.80 14.60
CA THR A 135 -3.25 16.74 15.54
C THR A 135 -3.00 18.16 15.04
N GLY A 136 -3.80 19.10 15.53
CA GLY A 136 -3.63 20.52 15.21
C GLY A 136 -4.07 20.89 13.79
N GLN A 137 -3.30 21.76 13.14
CA GLN A 137 -3.72 22.47 11.91
C GLN A 137 -3.81 21.58 10.66
N ALA A 138 -3.19 20.39 10.68
CA ALA A 138 -3.30 19.41 9.59
C ALA A 138 -4.61 18.62 9.61
N LEU A 139 -5.32 18.60 10.75
CA LEU A 139 -6.60 17.92 10.85
C LEU A 139 -7.68 18.75 10.13
N ARG A 140 -8.22 18.19 9.06
CA ARG A 140 -9.38 18.75 8.36
C ARG A 140 -10.63 18.03 8.80
N LYS A 141 -11.71 18.78 8.95
CA LYS A 141 -13.02 18.27 9.34
C LYS A 141 -14.10 18.97 8.53
N GLY A 142 -14.87 18.21 7.77
CA GLY A 142 -16.11 18.70 7.15
C GLY A 142 -17.20 19.04 8.17
N ARG A 143 -18.37 19.45 7.67
CA ARG A 143 -19.57 19.54 8.52
C ARG A 143 -19.86 18.16 9.12
N GLN A 144 -20.33 18.14 10.36
CA GLN A 144 -20.78 16.88 10.96
C GLN A 144 -22.00 16.37 10.19
N LEU A 145 -21.88 15.16 9.67
CA LEU A 145 -22.94 14.47 8.94
C LEU A 145 -23.24 13.20 9.72
N ASP A 146 -24.15 13.28 10.69
CA ASP A 146 -24.62 12.16 11.54
C ASP A 146 -23.52 11.10 11.83
N ILE A 147 -23.61 9.91 11.22
CA ILE A 147 -22.68 8.78 11.39
C ILE A 147 -21.41 8.83 10.52
N LEU A 148 -21.30 9.78 9.58
CA LEU A 148 -20.19 9.87 8.64
C LEU A 148 -19.01 10.65 9.25
N ASN A 149 -17.86 9.98 9.35
CA ASN A 149 -16.64 10.61 9.80
C ASN A 149 -15.94 11.35 8.64
N THR A 150 -16.09 12.67 8.62
CA THR A 150 -15.46 13.55 7.62
C THR A 150 -14.07 14.06 8.04
N ARG A 151 -13.45 13.45 9.06
CA ARG A 151 -12.12 13.86 9.54
C ARG A 151 -11.03 13.14 8.77
N TYR A 152 -10.12 13.94 8.22
CA TYR A 152 -8.91 13.45 7.57
C TYR A 152 -7.71 14.33 7.94
N CYS A 153 -6.54 13.76 7.78
CA CYS A 153 -5.27 14.41 8.01
C CYS A 153 -4.71 14.87 6.67
N HIS A 154 -4.67 16.17 6.46
CA HIS A 154 -4.09 16.77 5.27
C HIS A 154 -2.57 16.66 5.33
N VAL A 155 -1.97 16.14 4.27
CA VAL A 155 -0.52 16.03 4.08
C VAL A 155 -0.16 16.92 2.89
N ALA A 156 0.66 17.95 3.12
CA ALA A 156 0.95 18.96 2.10
C ALA A 156 2.17 18.60 1.25
N SER A 157 3.05 17.72 1.71
CA SER A 157 4.31 17.40 1.04
C SER A 157 4.82 15.99 1.36
N PRO A 158 5.71 15.42 0.52
CA PRO A 158 6.47 14.20 0.86
C PRO A 158 7.22 14.29 2.20
N ALA A 159 7.77 15.47 2.52
CA ALA A 159 8.48 15.70 3.78
C ALA A 159 7.56 15.60 5.00
N ASP A 160 6.32 16.08 4.90
CA ASP A 160 5.31 15.91 5.95
C ASP A 160 4.97 14.44 6.15
N LEU A 161 4.76 13.70 5.04
CA LEU A 161 4.44 12.27 5.09
C LEU A 161 5.55 11.48 5.79
N LEU A 162 6.82 11.73 5.42
CA LEU A 162 7.98 11.14 6.07
C LEU A 162 8.08 11.55 7.56
N GLY A 163 7.81 12.82 7.86
CA GLY A 163 7.79 13.33 9.24
C GLY A 163 6.76 12.62 10.11
N ILE A 164 5.58 12.34 9.57
CA ILE A 164 4.54 11.54 10.25
C ILE A 164 5.03 10.10 10.40
N ALA A 165 5.52 9.44 9.33
CA ALA A 165 6.00 8.06 9.38
C ALA A 165 7.08 7.86 10.45
N ARG A 166 8.06 8.76 10.55
CA ARG A 166 9.13 8.74 11.57
C ARG A 166 8.62 8.86 13.01
N LYS A 167 7.53 9.59 13.22
CA LYS A 167 6.88 9.68 14.54
C LYS A 167 6.11 8.40 14.83
N MET A 168 5.38 7.88 13.85
CA MET A 168 4.45 6.76 14.02
C MET A 168 5.16 5.41 14.12
N VAL A 169 6.33 5.24 13.50
CA VAL A 169 7.15 4.02 13.64
C VAL A 169 7.66 3.79 15.07
N LYS A 170 7.64 4.83 15.93
CA LYS A 170 8.00 4.71 17.35
C LYS A 170 6.82 4.30 18.23
N ARG A 171 5.63 4.18 17.66
CA ARG A 171 4.41 3.75 18.35
C ARG A 171 4.08 2.32 17.96
N GLU A 172 3.19 1.70 18.72
CA GLU A 172 2.65 0.40 18.38
C GLU A 172 1.91 0.45 17.03
N PRO A 173 2.22 -0.46 16.09
CA PRO A 173 1.51 -0.55 14.82
C PRO A 173 0.01 -0.75 15.01
N LEU A 174 -0.79 -0.24 14.08
CA LEU A 174 -2.23 -0.53 14.00
C LEU A 174 -2.53 -1.97 13.61
N GLY A 175 -1.54 -2.67 13.07
CA GLY A 175 -1.67 -4.04 12.64
C GLY A 175 -0.55 -4.41 11.68
N VAL A 176 -0.78 -5.50 10.97
CA VAL A 176 0.16 -6.05 10.00
C VAL A 176 -0.56 -6.22 8.68
N LEU A 177 0.04 -5.68 7.61
CA LEU A 177 -0.35 -5.96 6.24
C LEU A 177 0.53 -7.09 5.70
N ALA A 178 -0.03 -8.27 5.43
CA ALA A 178 0.72 -9.44 4.97
C ALA A 178 0.13 -10.06 3.70
N LEU A 179 0.99 -10.54 2.81
CA LEU A 179 0.58 -11.30 1.62
C LEU A 179 0.00 -12.64 2.06
N VAL A 180 -1.19 -12.96 1.57
CA VAL A 180 -1.82 -14.26 1.77
C VAL A 180 -1.50 -15.14 0.58
N PRO A 181 -0.89 -16.32 0.78
CA PRO A 181 -0.65 -17.26 -0.30
C PRO A 181 -1.95 -17.59 -1.05
N GLU A 182 -1.86 -17.72 -2.37
CA GLU A 182 -2.92 -18.41 -3.10
C GLU A 182 -2.95 -19.87 -2.61
N ALA A 183 -4.15 -20.38 -2.35
CA ALA A 183 -4.29 -21.80 -2.08
C ALA A 183 -3.77 -22.55 -3.31
N LYS A 184 -2.87 -23.52 -3.11
CA LYS A 184 -2.51 -24.43 -4.19
C LYS A 184 -3.79 -25.13 -4.62
N ASP A 185 -4.07 -25.12 -5.91
CA ASP A 185 -5.14 -25.90 -6.48
C ASP A 185 -4.69 -27.37 -6.43
N ASP A 186 -5.13 -28.13 -5.43
CA ASP A 186 -4.75 -29.53 -5.20
C ASP A 186 -5.42 -30.48 -6.22
N GLY A 187 -5.61 -30.02 -7.46
CA GLY A 187 -6.48 -30.60 -8.48
C GLY A 187 -5.77 -31.22 -9.69
N GLU A 188 -4.45 -31.43 -9.65
CA GLU A 188 -3.78 -32.25 -10.67
C GLU A 188 -3.90 -33.73 -10.27
N ILE A 189 -5.01 -34.34 -10.65
CA ILE A 189 -5.13 -35.81 -10.69
C ILE A 189 -4.13 -36.28 -11.74
N ASP A 190 -3.00 -36.80 -11.27
CA ASP A 190 -2.04 -37.55 -12.08
C ASP A 190 -2.72 -38.84 -12.58
N SER A 191 -3.45 -38.73 -13.68
CA SER A 191 -3.92 -39.88 -14.44
C SER A 191 -2.76 -40.40 -15.30
N GLN A 192 -1.72 -40.91 -14.65
CA GLN A 192 -0.76 -41.82 -15.24
C GLN A 192 -0.72 -43.11 -14.43
N THR A 193 -1.47 -44.13 -14.85
CA THR A 193 -1.00 -45.54 -14.95
C THR A 193 -2.11 -46.43 -15.52
N PRO A 194 -1.79 -47.60 -16.12
CA PRO A 194 -0.48 -48.14 -16.53
C PRO A 194 -0.30 -48.31 -18.04
#